data_AF-A0A8E5I505-F1
#
_entry.id   AF-A0A8E5I505-F1
#
_cell.length_a   1.000
_cell.length_b   1.000
_cell.length_c   1.000
_cell.angle_alpha   90.00
_cell.angle_beta   90.00
_cell.angle_gamma   90.00
#
_symmetry.space_group_name_H-M   'P 1'
#
loop_
_entity.id
_entity.type
_entity.pdbx_description
1 polymer ?
#
loop_
_entity_poly.entity_id
_entity_poly.type
_entity_poly.pdbx_seq_one_letter_code
_entity_poly.pdbx_strand_id
1 'polypeptide(L)'
;MQFKNIKNKSDLTRFLTKERNSYTKFLLNKIHHQNKTLKNHKTQNHHIIPKHWGGPDEDWNIITLSVEDHAYAHKLLYENYKNYYDLCAAYMLQGQTLEGFDAIRKANQEKMKQLGVGFYDSEIQRELGKRPKKQRQCFSRNPYVKAALQRGFMLQDAKNNQVVIIEPSECSSLVDVIEKLMNQPHMKEERESWHQCKKKEKSYWITALTRTLTGHVCKKTGKCVFSFKGWRVLGIFIVEFDEWKFD
;
A
#
# COMPACT_ATOMS: atom_id res chain seq x y z
N MET A 1 23.69 18.92 -22.04
CA MET A 1 22.25 18.77 -22.39
C MET A 1 22.18 18.28 -23.82
N GLN A 2 21.51 17.16 -24.03
CA GLN A 2 21.53 16.36 -25.27
C GLN A 2 21.05 17.12 -26.52
N PHE A 3 20.32 18.22 -26.35
CA PHE A 3 19.66 18.96 -27.44
C PHE A 3 20.25 20.34 -27.76
N LYS A 4 21.41 20.71 -27.18
CA LYS A 4 22.02 22.06 -27.35
C LYS A 4 22.32 22.45 -28.80
N ASN A 5 22.41 21.48 -29.72
CA ASN A 5 22.74 21.70 -31.12
C ASN A 5 21.51 22.01 -31.99
N ILE A 6 20.29 21.94 -31.44
CA ILE A 6 19.06 22.25 -32.16
C ILE A 6 18.69 23.69 -31.83
N LYS A 7 18.80 24.60 -32.81
CA LYS A 7 18.55 26.04 -32.60
C LYS A 7 17.34 26.56 -33.37
N ASN A 8 16.87 25.82 -34.36
CA ASN A 8 15.83 26.25 -35.26
C ASN A 8 15.05 25.04 -35.80
N LYS A 9 13.98 25.34 -36.56
CA LYS A 9 13.09 24.33 -37.14
C LYS A 9 13.80 23.38 -38.12
N SER A 10 14.79 23.85 -38.87
CA SER A 10 15.56 23.01 -39.81
C SER A 10 16.38 21.95 -39.07
N ASP A 11 17.06 22.38 -38.00
CA ASP A 11 17.80 21.46 -37.12
C ASP A 11 16.88 20.42 -36.50
N LEU A 12 15.70 20.84 -36.05
CA LEU A 12 14.71 19.93 -35.48
C LEU A 12 14.21 18.92 -36.52
N THR A 13 13.83 19.35 -37.71
CA THR A 13 13.39 18.44 -38.79
C THR A 13 14.46 17.42 -39.13
N ARG A 14 15.73 17.83 -39.16
CA ARG A 14 16.88 16.94 -39.37
C ARG A 14 17.04 15.94 -38.22
N PHE A 15 16.87 16.38 -36.97
CA PHE A 15 16.88 15.50 -35.80
C PHE A 15 15.75 14.45 -35.87
N LEU A 16 14.51 14.88 -36.12
CA LEU A 16 13.34 13.98 -36.20
C LEU A 16 13.49 12.94 -37.33
N THR A 17 14.00 13.38 -38.49
CA THR A 17 14.25 12.52 -39.66
C THR A 17 15.37 11.50 -39.40
N LYS A 18 16.32 11.82 -38.52
CA LYS A 18 17.43 10.92 -38.16
C LYS A 18 16.97 9.82 -37.19
N GLU A 19 16.16 10.17 -36.20
CA GLU A 19 15.73 9.24 -35.14
C GLU A 19 14.82 8.11 -35.68
N ARG A 20 13.97 8.42 -36.67
CA ARG A 20 13.11 7.47 -37.43
C ARG A 20 12.22 6.53 -36.59
N ASN A 21 11.84 6.90 -35.38
CA ASN A 21 10.93 6.10 -34.56
C ASN A 21 9.45 6.45 -34.81
N SER A 22 8.53 5.75 -34.15
CA SER A 22 7.08 5.96 -34.36
C SER A 22 6.64 7.37 -33.98
N TYR A 23 7.21 7.94 -32.90
CA TYR A 23 6.92 9.31 -32.46
C TYR A 23 7.39 10.35 -33.48
N THR A 24 8.64 10.27 -33.94
CA THR A 24 9.17 11.29 -34.86
C THR A 24 8.49 11.22 -36.24
N LYS A 25 8.12 10.02 -36.71
CA LYS A 25 7.31 9.85 -37.93
C LYS A 25 5.93 10.50 -37.81
N PHE A 26 5.26 10.28 -36.68
CA PHE A 26 3.96 10.90 -36.41
C PHE A 26 4.07 12.43 -36.40
N LEU A 27 5.06 12.98 -35.71
CA LEU A 27 5.25 14.43 -35.65
C LEU A 27 5.62 15.04 -37.01
N LEU A 28 6.52 14.40 -37.78
CA LEU A 28 6.86 14.87 -39.12
C LEU A 28 5.62 14.94 -40.01
N ASN A 29 4.77 13.91 -39.97
CA ASN A 29 3.50 13.93 -40.70
C ASN A 29 2.62 15.12 -40.27
N LYS A 30 2.46 15.36 -38.97
CA LYS A 30 1.66 16.49 -38.45
C LYS A 30 2.24 17.85 -38.84
N ILE A 31 3.56 18.03 -38.79
CA ILE A 31 4.24 19.26 -39.20
C ILE A 31 4.00 19.56 -40.68
N HIS A 32 4.02 18.54 -41.54
CA HIS A 32 3.79 18.72 -42.99
C HIS A 32 2.32 19.01 -43.35
N HIS A 33 1.35 18.55 -42.54
CA HIS A 33 -0.08 18.64 -42.85
C HIS A 33 -0.85 19.67 -42.00
N GLN A 34 -0.16 20.54 -41.27
CA GLN A 34 -0.69 21.32 -40.15
C GLN A 34 -1.81 22.34 -40.45
N ASN A 35 -2.18 22.56 -41.72
CA ASN A 35 -3.05 23.68 -42.10
C ASN A 35 -4.49 23.32 -42.52
N LYS A 36 -4.87 22.04 -42.62
CA LYS A 36 -6.20 21.67 -43.17
C LYS A 36 -7.25 21.25 -42.15
N THR A 37 -6.88 20.81 -40.94
CA THR A 37 -7.76 19.96 -40.12
C THR A 37 -8.10 20.48 -38.72
N LEU A 38 -7.53 21.60 -38.28
CA LEU A 38 -7.64 22.04 -36.88
C LEU A 38 -8.78 23.04 -36.59
N LYS A 39 -9.55 23.47 -37.61
CA LYS A 39 -10.55 24.55 -37.46
C LYS A 39 -11.72 24.23 -36.52
N ASN A 40 -11.97 22.95 -36.20
CA ASN A 40 -13.17 22.51 -35.46
C ASN A 40 -12.88 21.68 -34.19
N HIS A 41 -11.61 21.51 -33.79
CA HIS A 41 -11.24 20.70 -32.62
C HIS A 41 -10.53 21.55 -31.57
N LYS A 42 -10.72 21.20 -30.29
CA LYS A 42 -9.95 21.79 -29.18
C LYS A 42 -8.48 21.40 -29.36
N THR A 43 -7.60 22.39 -29.43
CA THR A 43 -6.17 22.17 -29.63
C THR A 43 -5.35 22.49 -28.38
N GLN A 44 -4.15 21.92 -28.32
CA GLN A 44 -3.18 22.14 -27.25
C GLN A 44 -1.76 22.17 -27.82
N ASN A 45 -0.87 22.87 -27.11
CA ASN A 45 0.54 22.91 -27.44
C ASN A 45 1.26 21.70 -26.85
N HIS A 46 2.00 21.00 -27.70
CA HIS A 46 2.84 19.88 -27.34
C HIS A 46 4.31 20.22 -27.60
N HIS A 47 5.18 19.96 -26.63
CA HIS A 47 6.62 20.07 -26.84
C HIS A 47 7.13 18.83 -27.59
N ILE A 48 7.71 19.04 -28.78
CA ILE A 48 8.29 17.99 -29.61
C ILE A 48 9.45 17.30 -28.90
N ILE A 49 10.25 18.07 -28.16
CA ILE A 49 11.24 17.56 -27.22
C ILE A 49 10.73 17.94 -25.82
N PRO A 50 10.30 16.96 -24.99
CA PRO A 50 9.69 17.26 -23.70
C PRO A 50 10.62 18.03 -22.74
N LYS A 51 10.06 18.98 -21.97
CA LYS A 51 10.80 19.76 -20.96
C LYS A 51 11.48 18.89 -19.90
N HIS A 52 10.82 17.82 -19.47
CA HIS A 52 11.37 16.90 -18.46
C HIS A 52 12.57 16.10 -18.96
N TRP A 53 12.84 16.10 -20.28
CA TRP A 53 14.08 15.61 -20.89
C TRP A 53 15.07 16.72 -21.24
N GLY A 54 14.82 17.96 -20.80
CA GLY A 54 15.69 19.11 -21.11
C GLY A 54 15.46 19.68 -22.50
N GLY A 55 14.28 19.47 -23.09
CA GLY A 55 13.85 20.21 -24.27
C GLY A 55 13.59 21.69 -23.96
N PRO A 56 13.92 22.62 -24.88
CA PRO A 56 13.77 24.05 -24.64
C PRO A 56 12.33 24.52 -24.87
N ASP A 57 11.97 25.67 -24.30
CA ASP A 57 10.63 26.27 -24.43
C ASP A 57 10.58 27.27 -25.59
N GLU A 58 10.93 26.79 -26.78
CA GLU A 58 11.06 27.61 -27.99
C GLU A 58 9.95 27.28 -28.98
N ASP A 59 9.52 28.27 -29.76
CA ASP A 59 8.41 28.10 -30.73
C ASP A 59 8.68 26.97 -31.74
N TRP A 60 9.93 26.77 -32.14
CA TRP A 60 10.29 25.68 -33.05
C TRP A 60 10.15 24.30 -32.42
N ASN A 61 10.18 24.20 -31.09
CA ASN A 61 9.99 22.97 -30.32
C ASN A 61 8.52 22.73 -29.94
N ILE A 62 7.61 23.63 -30.32
CA ILE A 62 6.20 23.56 -29.94
C ILE A 62 5.36 23.28 -31.18
N ILE A 63 4.45 22.32 -31.07
CA ILE A 63 3.50 21.94 -32.12
C ILE A 63 2.08 21.96 -31.55
N THR A 64 1.16 22.58 -32.27
CA THR A 64 -0.27 22.56 -31.91
C THR A 64 -0.91 21.29 -32.45
N LEU A 65 -1.54 20.51 -31.56
CA LEU A 65 -2.21 19.23 -31.84
C LEU A 65 -3.64 19.24 -31.30
N SER A 66 -4.52 18.36 -31.80
CA SER A 66 -5.80 18.08 -31.12
C SER A 66 -5.53 17.38 -29.78
N VAL A 67 -6.50 17.37 -28.86
CA VAL A 67 -6.36 16.66 -27.58
C VAL A 67 -6.03 15.17 -27.80
N GLU A 68 -6.67 14.53 -28.79
CA GLU A 68 -6.45 13.13 -29.13
C GLU A 68 -5.05 12.89 -29.70
N ASP A 69 -4.62 13.74 -30.64
CA ASP A 69 -3.27 13.69 -31.21
C ASP A 69 -2.20 13.96 -30.14
N HIS A 70 -2.47 14.86 -29.19
CA HIS A 70 -1.58 15.18 -28.09
C HIS A 70 -1.42 13.99 -27.14
N ALA A 71 -2.52 13.35 -26.75
CA ALA A 71 -2.49 12.13 -25.94
C ALA A 71 -1.72 11.01 -26.66
N TYR A 72 -1.95 10.85 -27.97
CA TYR A 72 -1.27 9.85 -28.78
C TYR A 72 0.23 10.11 -28.90
N ALA A 73 0.63 11.38 -29.08
CA ALA A 73 2.03 11.78 -29.11
C ALA A 73 2.76 11.37 -27.81
N HIS A 74 2.17 11.63 -26.65
CA HIS A 74 2.70 11.18 -25.36
C HIS A 74 2.73 9.65 -25.21
N LYS A 75 1.73 8.94 -25.71
CA LYS A 75 1.75 7.47 -25.73
C LYS A 75 2.93 6.93 -26.55
N LEU A 76 3.17 7.50 -27.74
CA LEU A 76 4.30 7.13 -28.59
C LEU A 76 5.65 7.45 -27.93
N LEU A 77 5.77 8.57 -27.21
CA LEU A 77 6.97 8.88 -26.41
C LEU A 77 7.24 7.79 -25.36
N TYR A 78 6.21 7.42 -24.59
CA TYR A 78 6.34 6.34 -23.62
C TYR A 78 6.71 5.00 -24.28
N GLU A 79 6.11 4.66 -25.41
CA GLU A 79 6.41 3.40 -26.10
C GLU A 79 7.87 3.31 -26.54
N ASN A 80 8.44 4.40 -27.05
CA ASN A 80 9.83 4.45 -27.55
C ASN A 80 10.87 4.54 -26.44
N TYR A 81 10.59 5.28 -25.37
CA TYR A 81 11.61 5.65 -24.37
C TYR A 81 11.28 5.22 -22.94
N LYS A 82 10.12 4.57 -22.73
CA LYS A 82 9.66 4.01 -21.44
C LYS A 82 9.59 5.02 -20.30
N ASN A 83 9.35 6.29 -20.60
CA ASN A 83 9.24 7.34 -19.60
C ASN A 83 7.80 7.51 -19.08
N TYR A 84 7.59 7.21 -17.80
CA TYR A 84 6.28 7.26 -17.17
C TYR A 84 5.66 8.67 -17.05
N TYR A 85 6.45 9.75 -17.17
CA TYR A 85 5.89 11.11 -17.24
C TYR A 85 5.04 11.30 -18.50
N ASP A 86 5.48 10.73 -19.64
CA ASP A 86 4.71 10.78 -20.89
C ASP A 86 3.47 9.89 -20.81
N LEU A 87 3.57 8.71 -20.22
CA LEU A 87 2.40 7.86 -20.03
C LEU A 87 1.33 8.55 -19.17
N CYS A 88 1.75 9.24 -18.10
CA CYS A 88 0.85 10.04 -17.28
C CYS A 88 0.16 11.12 -18.11
N ALA A 89 0.92 11.91 -18.88
CA ALA A 89 0.36 12.98 -19.71
C ALA A 89 -0.67 12.42 -20.71
N ALA A 90 -0.38 11.27 -21.34
CA ALA A 90 -1.32 10.60 -22.23
C ALA A 90 -2.62 10.21 -21.52
N TYR A 91 -2.54 9.57 -20.34
CA TYR A 91 -3.72 9.16 -19.58
C TYR A 91 -4.55 10.33 -19.07
N MET A 92 -3.91 11.39 -18.57
CA MET A 92 -4.60 12.60 -18.13
C MET A 92 -5.36 13.27 -19.28
N LEU A 93 -4.75 13.33 -20.48
CA LEU A 93 -5.39 13.87 -21.68
C LEU A 93 -6.56 13.00 -22.18
N GLN A 94 -6.48 11.67 -21.97
CA GLN A 94 -7.57 10.73 -22.26
C GLN A 94 -8.69 10.72 -21.21
N GLY A 95 -8.55 11.49 -20.12
CA GLY A 95 -9.49 11.50 -18.99
C GLY A 95 -9.32 10.34 -18.00
N GLN A 96 -8.27 9.51 -18.15
CA GLN A 96 -7.92 8.40 -17.26
C GLN A 96 -7.01 8.89 -16.13
N THR A 97 -7.59 9.43 -15.06
CA THR A 97 -6.81 10.14 -14.02
C THR A 97 -6.13 9.22 -13.00
N LEU A 98 -6.77 8.12 -12.59
CA LEU A 98 -6.20 7.18 -11.61
C LEU A 98 -4.93 6.52 -12.16
N GLU A 99 -4.99 6.07 -13.41
CA GLU A 99 -3.87 5.49 -14.15
C GLU A 99 -2.73 6.51 -14.33
N GLY A 100 -3.07 7.78 -14.59
CA GLY A 100 -2.12 8.89 -14.62
C GLY A 100 -1.38 9.08 -13.30
N PHE A 101 -2.11 9.13 -12.17
CA PHE A 101 -1.49 9.24 -10.84
C PHE A 101 -0.56 8.06 -10.53
N ASP A 102 -0.96 6.84 -10.91
CA ASP A 102 -0.11 5.66 -10.75
C ASP A 102 1.16 5.72 -11.61
N ALA A 103 1.08 6.30 -12.82
CA ALA A 103 2.26 6.54 -13.66
C ALA A 103 3.23 7.56 -13.02
N ILE A 104 2.75 8.68 -12.47
CA ILE A 104 3.58 9.63 -11.71
C ILE A 104 4.27 8.95 -10.54
N ARG A 105 3.51 8.15 -9.78
CA ARG A 105 4.05 7.41 -8.63
C ARG A 105 5.22 6.51 -9.04
N LYS A 106 5.10 5.79 -10.16
CA LYS A 106 6.19 4.96 -10.72
C LYS A 106 7.38 5.80 -11.16
N ALA A 107 7.16 6.88 -11.90
CA ALA A 107 8.21 7.80 -12.36
C ALA A 107 9.03 8.36 -11.19
N ASN A 108 8.34 8.77 -10.12
CA ASN A 108 8.98 9.29 -8.91
C ASN A 108 9.76 8.22 -8.16
N GLN A 109 9.27 6.97 -8.09
CA GLN A 109 10.01 5.86 -7.49
C GLN A 109 11.32 5.57 -8.25
N GLU A 110 11.28 5.54 -9.58
CA GLU A 110 12.48 5.34 -10.40
C GLU A 110 13.49 6.47 -10.21
N LYS A 111 13.01 7.72 -10.20
CA LYS A 111 13.87 8.89 -9.94
C LYS A 111 14.50 8.83 -8.55
N MET A 112 13.74 8.50 -7.50
CA MET A 112 14.29 8.34 -6.15
C MET A 112 15.34 7.21 -6.08
N LYS A 113 15.12 6.12 -6.81
CA LYS A 113 16.07 5.00 -6.91
C LYS A 113 17.36 5.43 -7.60
N GLN A 114 17.27 6.15 -8.71
CA GLN A 114 18.44 6.66 -9.45
C GLN A 114 19.25 7.67 -8.63
N LEU A 115 18.56 8.56 -7.91
CA LEU A 115 19.21 9.55 -7.04
C LEU A 115 19.73 8.94 -5.73
N GLY A 116 19.31 7.72 -5.38
CA GLY A 116 19.69 7.06 -4.13
C GLY A 116 19.20 7.78 -2.88
N VAL A 117 18.01 8.40 -2.94
CA VAL A 117 17.46 9.23 -1.84
C VAL A 117 16.29 8.56 -1.12
N GLY A 118 15.99 9.04 0.08
CA GLY A 118 14.80 8.65 0.86
C GLY A 118 14.85 7.17 1.24
N PHE A 119 13.88 6.38 0.75
CA PHE A 119 13.88 4.93 1.00
C PHE A 119 15.08 4.23 0.35
N TYR A 120 15.64 4.74 -0.75
CA TYR A 120 16.76 4.10 -1.46
C TYR A 120 18.13 4.57 -0.96
N ASP A 121 18.17 5.45 0.03
CA ASP A 121 19.40 5.95 0.64
C ASP A 121 19.97 4.90 1.61
N SER A 122 21.17 4.41 1.32
CA SER A 122 21.81 3.34 2.08
C SER A 122 22.26 3.79 3.48
N GLU A 123 22.61 5.07 3.66
CA GLU A 123 23.01 5.61 4.95
C GLU A 123 21.80 5.75 5.88
N ILE A 124 20.69 6.28 5.35
CA ILE A 124 19.41 6.36 6.07
C ILE A 124 18.92 4.96 6.44
N GLN A 125 18.97 3.99 5.52
CA GLN A 125 18.60 2.60 5.83
C GLN A 125 19.47 2.01 6.95
N ARG A 126 20.79 2.24 6.91
CA ARG A 126 21.73 1.80 7.94
C ARG A 126 21.42 2.43 9.29
N GLU A 127 21.09 3.73 9.32
CA GLU A 127 20.71 4.43 10.54
C GLU A 127 19.39 3.89 11.11
N LEU A 128 18.35 3.74 10.27
CA LEU A 128 17.06 3.17 10.64
C LEU A 128 17.21 1.74 11.16
N GLY A 129 18.12 0.95 10.60
CA GLY A 129 18.42 -0.41 11.04
C GLY A 129 19.05 -0.49 12.44
N LYS A 130 19.79 0.54 12.85
CA LYS A 130 20.35 0.66 14.21
C LYS A 130 19.31 1.06 15.25
N ARG A 131 18.20 1.66 14.84
CA ARG A 131 17.16 2.09 15.77
C ARG A 131 16.58 0.85 16.48
N PRO A 132 16.40 0.90 17.81
CA PRO A 132 15.80 -0.22 18.52
C PRO A 132 14.41 -0.45 17.95
N LYS A 133 14.17 -1.67 17.44
CA LYS A 133 12.83 -2.05 16.99
C LYS A 133 11.91 -1.90 18.20
N LYS A 134 10.85 -1.09 18.07
CA LYS A 134 9.83 -0.97 19.13
C LYS A 134 9.44 -2.38 19.55
N GLN A 135 9.79 -2.74 20.78
CA GLN A 135 9.46 -4.05 21.32
C GLN A 135 7.93 -4.12 21.26
N ARG A 136 7.41 -5.07 20.46
CA ARG A 136 5.96 -5.30 20.43
C ARG A 136 5.57 -5.56 21.88
N GLN A 137 4.70 -4.72 22.44
CA GLN A 137 4.25 -4.90 23.82
C GLN A 137 3.75 -6.34 23.96
N CYS A 138 4.19 -7.03 25.01
CA CYS A 138 3.67 -8.35 25.28
C CYS A 138 2.16 -8.23 25.45
N PHE A 139 1.40 -9.05 24.73
CA PHE A 139 -0.06 -9.00 24.74
C PHE A 139 -0.66 -9.20 26.14
N SER A 140 0.09 -9.83 27.06
CA SER A 140 -0.25 -9.94 28.48
C SER A 140 -0.33 -8.60 29.23
N ARG A 141 0.25 -7.52 28.69
CA ARG A 141 0.16 -6.16 29.25
C ARG A 141 -1.05 -5.37 28.72
N ASN A 142 -1.88 -5.98 27.87
CA ASN A 142 -3.08 -5.30 27.37
C ASN A 142 -4.08 -5.12 28.55
N PRO A 143 -4.52 -3.89 28.87
CA PRO A 143 -5.45 -3.64 29.97
C PRO A 143 -6.75 -4.44 29.88
N TYR A 144 -7.28 -4.67 28.69
CA TYR A 144 -8.50 -5.45 28.47
C TYR A 144 -8.30 -6.93 28.79
N VAL A 145 -7.14 -7.49 28.42
CA VAL A 145 -6.81 -8.88 28.76
C VAL A 145 -6.67 -9.02 30.28
N LYS A 146 -5.99 -8.08 30.93
CA LYS A 146 -5.85 -8.08 32.40
C LYS A 146 -7.21 -7.99 33.09
N ALA A 147 -8.07 -7.08 32.63
CA ALA A 147 -9.42 -6.93 33.15
C ALA A 147 -10.26 -8.20 32.93
N ALA A 148 -10.16 -8.84 31.77
CA ALA A 148 -10.85 -10.09 31.48
C ALA A 148 -10.40 -11.22 32.42
N LEU A 149 -9.08 -11.40 32.62
CA LEU A 149 -8.55 -12.40 33.56
C LEU A 149 -8.98 -12.13 35.01
N GLN A 150 -9.02 -10.86 35.43
CA GLN A 150 -9.45 -10.47 36.77
C GLN A 150 -10.95 -10.66 37.00
N ARG A 151 -11.79 -10.36 36.00
CA ARG A 151 -13.25 -10.43 36.11
C ARG A 151 -13.83 -11.78 35.75
N GLY A 152 -13.08 -12.61 35.02
CA GLY A 152 -13.61 -13.82 34.40
C GLY A 152 -14.38 -13.52 33.10
N PHE A 153 -14.52 -14.54 32.26
CA PHE A 153 -15.19 -14.45 30.97
C PHE A 153 -15.61 -15.82 30.45
N MET A 154 -16.49 -15.83 29.46
CA MET A 154 -17.03 -17.04 28.86
C MET A 154 -16.56 -17.18 27.41
N LEU A 155 -16.07 -18.36 27.08
CA LEU A 155 -15.72 -18.75 25.73
C LEU A 155 -16.68 -19.84 25.26
N GLN A 156 -17.12 -19.77 24.01
CA GLN A 156 -17.92 -20.81 23.38
C GLN A 156 -17.24 -21.32 22.13
N ASP A 157 -17.17 -22.64 21.98
CA ASP A 157 -16.72 -23.27 20.73
C ASP A 157 -17.83 -23.23 19.68
N ALA A 158 -17.52 -22.69 18.51
CA ALA A 158 -18.44 -22.59 17.39
C ALA A 158 -18.86 -23.94 16.80
N LYS A 159 -18.08 -25.02 17.00
CA LYS A 159 -18.38 -26.34 16.41
C LYS A 159 -19.45 -27.11 17.18
N ASN A 160 -19.34 -27.12 18.51
CA ASN A 160 -20.17 -27.97 19.38
C ASN A 160 -21.01 -27.15 20.39
N ASN A 161 -20.94 -25.81 20.34
CA ASN A 161 -21.58 -24.89 21.28
C ASN A 161 -21.18 -25.07 22.75
N GLN A 162 -20.11 -25.83 23.03
CA GLN A 162 -19.60 -26.03 24.38
C GLN A 162 -19.10 -24.69 24.94
N VAL A 163 -19.50 -24.39 26.17
CA VAL A 163 -19.10 -23.17 26.87
C VAL A 163 -18.06 -23.51 27.94
N VAL A 164 -16.96 -22.78 27.94
CA VAL A 164 -15.94 -22.81 28.99
C VAL A 164 -15.96 -21.47 29.71
N ILE A 165 -16.21 -21.54 31.01
CA ILE A 165 -16.19 -20.38 31.90
C ILE A 165 -14.80 -20.29 32.51
N ILE A 166 -14.21 -19.09 32.44
CA ILE A 166 -13.01 -18.72 33.17
C ILE A 166 -13.47 -17.86 34.35
N GLU A 167 -13.28 -18.36 35.56
CA GLU A 167 -13.70 -17.65 36.77
C GLU A 167 -12.79 -16.45 37.06
N PRO A 168 -13.28 -15.44 37.82
CA PRO A 168 -12.46 -14.30 38.24
C PRO A 168 -11.16 -14.77 38.88
N SER A 169 -10.03 -14.29 38.36
CA SER A 169 -8.68 -14.63 38.85
C SER A 169 -8.30 -16.12 38.82
N GLU A 170 -9.07 -16.98 38.15
CA GLU A 170 -8.73 -18.40 37.98
C GLU A 170 -7.45 -18.59 37.16
N CYS A 171 -7.32 -17.81 36.09
CA CYS A 171 -6.16 -17.82 35.21
C CYS A 171 -5.33 -16.56 35.45
N SER A 172 -4.04 -16.74 35.72
CA SER A 172 -3.10 -15.64 35.91
C SER A 172 -2.57 -15.10 34.57
N SER A 173 -2.63 -15.93 33.53
CA SER A 173 -2.10 -15.62 32.21
C SER A 173 -2.96 -16.18 31.08
N LEU A 174 -2.76 -15.68 29.85
CA LEU A 174 -3.39 -16.28 28.67
C LEU A 174 -2.87 -17.68 28.34
N VAL A 175 -1.69 -18.06 28.84
CA VAL A 175 -1.17 -19.42 28.70
C VAL A 175 -2.06 -20.37 29.49
N ASP A 176 -2.43 -20.01 30.72
CA ASP A 176 -3.30 -20.79 31.60
C ASP A 176 -4.70 -20.97 30.98
N VAL A 177 -5.26 -19.91 30.41
CA VAL A 177 -6.54 -19.97 29.69
C VAL A 177 -6.45 -20.97 28.53
N ILE A 178 -5.38 -20.89 27.72
CA ILE A 178 -5.20 -21.82 26.61
C ILE A 178 -5.03 -23.24 27.12
N GLU A 179 -4.27 -23.47 28.19
CA GLU A 179 -4.13 -24.81 28.79
C GLU A 179 -5.46 -25.38 29.24
N LYS A 180 -6.30 -24.56 29.89
CA LYS A 180 -7.66 -24.94 30.27
C LYS A 180 -8.53 -25.28 29.05
N LEU A 181 -8.41 -24.54 27.95
CA LEU A 181 -9.11 -24.86 26.70
C LEU A 181 -8.58 -26.15 26.06
N MET A 182 -7.26 -26.38 26.07
CA MET A 182 -6.67 -27.60 25.50
C MET A 182 -7.10 -28.87 26.23
N ASN A 183 -7.45 -28.76 27.51
CA ASN A 183 -7.95 -29.89 28.29
C ASN A 183 -9.38 -30.31 27.89
N GLN A 184 -10.08 -29.54 27.06
CA GLN A 184 -11.39 -29.93 26.54
C GLN A 184 -11.27 -31.17 25.61
N PRO A 185 -12.20 -32.13 25.66
CA PRO A 185 -12.11 -33.37 24.90
C PRO A 185 -11.96 -33.18 23.38
N HIS A 186 -12.60 -32.16 22.82
CA HIS A 186 -12.61 -31.88 21.38
C HIS A 186 -11.32 -31.20 20.88
N MET A 187 -10.44 -30.74 21.77
CA MET A 187 -9.16 -30.08 21.43
C MET A 187 -7.98 -31.06 21.33
N LYS A 188 -8.24 -32.36 21.18
CA LYS A 188 -7.21 -33.42 21.23
C LYS A 188 -6.12 -33.22 20.16
N GLU A 189 -6.50 -32.84 18.95
CA GLU A 189 -5.58 -32.62 17.82
C GLU A 189 -4.70 -31.38 18.08
N GLU A 190 -5.30 -30.31 18.60
CA GLU A 190 -4.64 -29.05 18.94
C GLU A 190 -3.69 -29.18 20.14
N ARG A 191 -4.03 -30.04 21.10
CA ARG A 191 -3.30 -30.22 22.37
C ARG A 191 -1.86 -30.67 22.15
N GLU A 192 -1.63 -31.62 21.25
CA GLU A 192 -0.28 -32.13 20.95
C GLU A 192 0.62 -31.03 20.37
N SER A 193 0.08 -30.25 19.41
CA SER A 193 0.79 -29.10 18.82
C SER A 193 1.12 -28.02 19.86
N TRP A 194 0.20 -27.77 20.80
CA TRP A 194 0.43 -26.83 21.89
C TRP A 194 1.53 -27.28 22.85
N HIS A 195 1.55 -28.55 23.25
CA HIS A 195 2.56 -29.09 24.17
C HIS A 195 3.96 -29.15 23.55
N GLN A 196 4.07 -29.35 22.24
CA GLN A 196 5.35 -29.30 21.52
C GLN A 196 5.92 -27.86 21.38
N CYS A 197 5.12 -26.83 21.67
CA CYS A 197 5.53 -25.44 21.51
C CYS A 197 6.54 -25.02 22.59
N LYS A 198 7.83 -24.91 22.22
CA LYS A 198 8.92 -24.49 23.14
C LYS A 198 8.78 -23.08 23.72
N LYS A 199 8.00 -22.18 23.08
CA LYS A 199 7.82 -20.77 23.49
C LYS A 199 6.34 -20.37 23.44
N LYS A 200 5.54 -20.97 24.32
CA LYS A 200 4.07 -20.76 24.43
C LYS A 200 3.66 -19.29 24.46
N GLU A 201 4.38 -18.44 25.20
CA GLU A 201 4.09 -17.00 25.30
C GLU A 201 4.19 -16.23 23.97
N LYS A 202 4.99 -16.73 23.02
CA LYS A 202 5.18 -16.14 21.69
C LYS A 202 4.35 -16.85 20.62
N SER A 203 3.47 -17.75 21.04
CA SER A 203 2.68 -18.57 20.16
C SER A 203 1.59 -17.76 19.46
N TYR A 204 1.24 -18.14 18.23
CA TYR A 204 0.13 -17.52 17.49
C TYR A 204 -1.21 -17.66 18.23
N TRP A 205 -1.31 -18.66 19.10
CA TRP A 205 -2.45 -18.99 19.94
C TRP A 205 -2.73 -17.86 20.96
N ILE A 206 -1.69 -17.34 21.62
CA ILE A 206 -1.78 -16.18 22.52
C ILE A 206 -2.23 -14.94 21.76
N THR A 207 -1.70 -14.73 20.55
CA THR A 207 -2.07 -13.59 19.69
C THR A 207 -3.54 -13.68 19.27
N ALA A 208 -3.99 -14.88 18.88
CA ALA A 208 -5.37 -15.12 18.47
C ALA A 208 -6.33 -14.89 19.65
N LEU A 209 -6.09 -15.51 20.81
CA LEU A 209 -6.92 -15.33 22.00
C LEU A 209 -6.95 -13.88 22.48
N THR A 210 -5.80 -13.19 22.46
CA THR A 210 -5.76 -11.75 22.79
C THR A 210 -6.68 -10.95 21.87
N ARG A 211 -6.62 -11.20 20.55
CA ARG A 211 -7.46 -10.48 19.58
C ARG A 211 -8.93 -10.77 19.81
N THR A 212 -9.28 -12.01 20.16
CA THR A 212 -10.65 -12.40 20.53
C THR A 212 -11.12 -11.61 21.75
N LEU A 213 -10.32 -11.52 22.82
CA LEU A 213 -10.67 -10.79 24.05
C LEU A 213 -10.72 -9.27 23.87
N THR A 214 -9.87 -8.71 23.02
CA THR A 214 -9.86 -7.26 22.75
C THR A 214 -10.91 -6.83 21.73
N GLY A 215 -11.74 -7.76 21.23
CA GLY A 215 -12.75 -7.48 20.21
C GLY A 215 -12.16 -6.89 18.94
N HIS A 216 -11.01 -7.38 18.47
CA HIS A 216 -10.32 -6.75 17.35
C HIS A 216 -11.13 -6.89 16.05
N VAL A 217 -11.71 -5.79 15.59
CA VAL A 217 -12.48 -5.70 14.35
C VAL A 217 -11.57 -5.26 13.19
N CYS A 218 -11.67 -5.93 12.05
CA CYS A 218 -10.96 -5.49 10.85
C CYS A 218 -11.59 -4.20 10.31
N LYS A 219 -10.79 -3.13 10.22
CA LYS A 219 -11.23 -1.82 9.71
C LYS A 219 -11.82 -1.87 8.30
N LYS A 220 -11.39 -2.81 7.45
CA LYS A 220 -11.88 -2.94 6.07
C LYS A 220 -13.25 -3.63 5.99
N THR A 221 -13.51 -4.60 6.88
CA THR A 221 -14.69 -5.47 6.76
C THR A 221 -15.72 -5.25 7.87
N GLY A 222 -15.38 -4.54 8.94
CA GLY A 222 -16.25 -4.35 10.10
C GLY A 222 -16.53 -5.63 10.90
N LYS A 223 -15.91 -6.76 10.53
CA LYS A 223 -16.12 -8.06 11.18
C LYS A 223 -15.03 -8.33 12.21
N CYS A 224 -15.38 -9.04 13.29
CA CYS A 224 -14.40 -9.63 14.19
C CYS A 224 -13.68 -10.75 13.41
N VAL A 225 -12.41 -10.55 13.07
CA VAL A 225 -11.70 -11.43 12.11
C VAL A 225 -11.00 -12.59 12.81
N PHE A 226 -11.02 -12.62 14.14
CA PHE A 226 -10.24 -13.56 14.91
C PHE A 226 -11.14 -14.43 15.78
N SER A 227 -11.19 -15.71 15.44
CA SER A 227 -11.61 -16.78 16.34
C SER A 227 -10.36 -17.56 16.77
N PHE A 228 -10.30 -17.93 18.03
CA PHE A 228 -9.25 -18.79 18.53
C PHE A 228 -9.66 -20.23 18.25
N LYS A 229 -9.28 -20.83 17.12
CA LYS A 229 -9.62 -22.23 16.77
C LYS A 229 -11.13 -22.55 16.87
N GLY A 230 -11.99 -21.59 16.54
CA GLY A 230 -13.45 -21.74 16.66
C GLY A 230 -14.03 -21.21 17.98
N TRP A 231 -13.21 -20.92 18.98
CA TRP A 231 -13.65 -20.25 20.20
C TRP A 231 -13.98 -18.78 19.96
N ARG A 232 -15.16 -18.36 20.44
CA ARG A 232 -15.64 -16.98 20.49
C ARG A 232 -15.90 -16.55 21.93
N VAL A 233 -15.70 -15.27 22.22
CA VAL A 233 -16.06 -14.69 23.52
C VAL A 233 -17.56 -14.39 23.52
N LEU A 234 -18.28 -14.94 24.50
CA LEU A 234 -19.69 -14.66 24.71
C LEU A 234 -19.91 -13.40 25.57
N GLY A 235 -19.05 -13.21 26.56
CA GLY A 235 -19.13 -12.07 27.47
C GLY A 235 -17.98 -12.08 28.47
N ILE A 236 -17.71 -10.91 29.04
CA ILE A 236 -16.85 -10.72 30.21
C ILE A 236 -17.81 -10.45 31.37
N PHE A 237 -17.58 -11.07 32.52
CA PHE A 237 -18.46 -10.83 33.66
C PHE A 237 -18.37 -9.36 34.09
N ILE A 238 -19.54 -8.73 34.23
CA ILE A 238 -19.65 -7.41 34.84
C ILE A 238 -19.76 -7.68 36.33
N VAL A 239 -18.65 -7.55 37.05
CA VAL A 239 -18.72 -7.47 38.51
C VAL A 239 -19.21 -6.05 38.81
N GLU A 240 -20.42 -5.93 39.38
CA GLU A 240 -20.85 -4.67 39.99
C GLU A 240 -19.84 -4.33 41.08
N PHE A 241 -19.08 -3.26 40.87
CA PHE A 241 -18.16 -2.75 41.89
C PHE A 241 -19.01 -2.04 42.93
N ASP A 242 -19.35 -2.73 44.02
CA ASP A 242 -19.75 -2.05 45.25
C ASP A 242 -18.58 -1.16 45.71
N GLU A 243 -18.85 0.14 45.72
CA GLU A 243 -18.15 1.23 46.41
C GLU A 243 -16.63 1.12 46.57
N TRP A 244 -15.89 1.62 45.58
CA TRP A 244 -14.58 2.23 45.87
C TRP A 244 -14.83 3.54 46.65
N LYS A 245 -14.90 3.44 47.98
CA LYS A 245 -14.63 4.60 48.86
C LYS A 245 -13.14 4.91 48.75
N PHE A 246 -12.83 6.06 48.19
CA PHE A 246 -11.51 6.67 48.35
C PHE A 246 -11.49 7.27 49.76
N ASP A 247 -10.69 6.69 50.65
CA ASP A 247 -10.20 7.37 51.85
C ASP A 247 -9.06 8.34 51.47
#